data_AF-A0A969KG19-F1
#
_entry.id   AF-A0A969KG19-F1
#
_cell.length_a   1.000
_cell.length_b   1.000
_cell.length_c   1.000
_cell.angle_alpha   90.00
_cell.angle_beta   90.00
_cell.angle_gamma   90.00
#
_symmetry.space_group_name_H-M   'P 1'
#
loop_
_entity.id
_entity.type
_entity.pdbx_description
1 polymer ?
#
loop_
_entity_poly.entity_id
_entity_poly.type
_entity_poly.pdbx_seq_one_letter_code
_entity_poly.pdbx_strand_id
1 'polypeptide(L)'
;MVENEGNNPYQLFQILPNGSSEQNLTFEVPVNKVPYSLAFEPTALASAIGVQVFDGYSQFEPSNDANLTSALKVEDLTLTPSQEQLTIVSKLNTDAIDYDGVYLYQTKIGVESLETPLWWQDWSWQKVNDQNGARTQNFARFMTQLKDISFDVMSDQTNAGAPIGLLCYGIQK
;
A
#
# COMPACT_ATOMS: atom_id res chain seq x y z
N MET A 1 14.55 6.98 19.73
CA MET A 1 13.70 7.49 18.63
C MET A 1 14.35 8.79 18.19
N VAL A 2 15.09 8.78 17.09
CA VAL A 2 15.69 10.02 16.55
C VAL A 2 14.70 10.51 15.51
N GLU A 3 13.89 11.50 15.87
CA GLU A 3 13.07 12.23 14.92
C GLU A 3 14.02 13.04 14.02
N ASN A 4 13.99 12.74 12.72
CA ASN A 4 14.82 13.42 11.74
C ASN A 4 14.07 14.68 11.28
N GLU A 5 14.52 15.87 11.68
CA GLU A 5 13.95 17.19 11.33
C GLU A 5 14.19 17.59 9.85
N GLY A 6 14.27 16.62 8.95
CA GLY A 6 14.40 16.84 7.52
C GLY A 6 13.36 16.01 6.80
N ASN A 7 12.56 16.66 5.94
CA ASN A 7 11.50 16.11 5.11
C ASN A 7 12.05 15.10 4.05
N ASN A 8 12.84 14.13 4.48
CA ASN A 8 13.38 13.04 3.69
C ASN A 8 12.41 11.86 3.76
N PRO A 9 12.10 11.20 2.64
CA PRO A 9 11.05 10.17 2.57
C PRO A 9 11.48 8.82 3.18
N TYR A 10 12.47 8.83 4.08
CA TYR A 10 13.08 7.64 4.67
C TYR A 10 13.15 7.80 6.18
N GLN A 11 12.64 6.81 6.90
CA GLN A 11 12.87 6.69 8.34
C GLN A 11 14.02 5.72 8.58
N LEU A 12 15.05 6.19 9.29
CA LEU A 12 16.20 5.38 9.69
C LEU A 12 15.95 4.78 11.07
N PHE A 13 16.04 3.45 11.15
CA PHE A 13 15.93 2.66 12.36
C PHE A 13 17.29 2.05 12.68
N GLN A 14 17.77 2.32 13.90
CA GLN A 14 19.00 1.71 14.39
C GLN A 14 18.64 0.52 15.30
N ILE A 15 19.17 -0.65 14.97
CA ILE A 15 19.08 -1.84 15.82
C ILE A 15 20.18 -1.70 16.87
N LEU A 16 19.79 -1.56 18.14
CA LEU A 16 20.75 -1.45 19.23
C LEU A 16 21.29 -2.84 19.61
N PRO A 17 22.56 -2.95 20.02
CA PRO A 17 23.09 -4.17 20.62
C PRO A 17 22.25 -4.59 21.84
N ASN A 18 21.79 -5.84 21.88
CA ASN A 18 20.86 -6.38 22.89
C ASN A 18 19.45 -5.75 22.88
N GLY A 19 19.03 -5.18 21.74
CA GLY A 19 17.67 -4.70 21.54
C GLY A 19 16.62 -5.82 21.49
N SER A 20 15.35 -5.43 21.47
CA SER A 20 14.25 -6.37 21.22
C SER A 20 14.42 -7.04 19.86
N SER A 21 14.24 -8.36 19.82
CA SER A 21 14.29 -9.16 18.59
C SER A 21 13.18 -8.82 17.61
N GLU A 22 12.07 -8.25 18.11
CA GLU A 22 10.93 -7.82 17.32
C GLU A 22 10.64 -6.34 17.56
N GLN A 23 10.41 -5.60 16.48
CA GLN A 23 10.04 -4.19 16.52
C GLN A 23 8.83 -3.94 15.61
N ASN A 24 7.84 -3.21 16.14
CA ASN A 24 6.69 -2.77 15.37
C ASN A 24 6.94 -1.37 14.81
N LEU A 25 6.70 -1.23 13.52
CA LEU A 25 6.86 -0.01 12.73
C LEU A 25 5.47 0.38 12.25
N THR A 26 4.90 1.44 12.83
CA THR A 26 3.53 1.90 12.50
C THR A 26 3.60 3.23 11.76
N PHE A 27 2.92 3.30 10.62
CA PHE A 27 2.84 4.48 9.78
C PHE A 27 1.40 4.80 9.43
N GLU A 28 1.12 6.09 9.37
CA GLU A 28 -0.15 6.62 8.89
C GLU A 28 0.15 7.60 7.76
N VAL A 29 -0.43 7.35 6.59
CA VAL A 29 -0.22 8.15 5.38
C VAL A 29 -1.57 8.67 4.89
N PRO A 30 -1.70 9.97 4.60
CA PRO A 30 -2.92 10.50 4.01
C PRO A 30 -3.09 9.99 2.57
N VAL A 31 -4.31 9.58 2.23
CA VAL A 31 -4.69 9.12 0.89
C VAL A 31 -5.54 10.19 0.24
N ASN A 32 -4.97 10.89 -0.74
CA ASN A 32 -5.67 11.93 -1.47
C ASN A 32 -6.66 11.32 -2.48
N LYS A 33 -7.95 11.26 -2.12
CA LYS A 33 -8.99 10.85 -3.06
C LYS A 33 -9.28 11.97 -4.06
N VAL A 34 -9.27 11.64 -5.35
CA VAL A 34 -9.67 12.58 -6.40
C VAL A 34 -11.20 12.73 -6.39
N PRO A 35 -11.77 13.94 -6.51
CA PRO A 35 -13.20 14.11 -6.60
C PRO A 35 -13.83 13.26 -7.71
N TYR A 36 -14.99 12.66 -7.41
CA TYR A 36 -15.75 11.80 -8.32
C TYR A 36 -15.06 10.49 -8.76
N SER A 37 -13.91 10.13 -8.17
CA SER A 37 -13.33 8.80 -8.33
C SER A 37 -13.99 7.80 -7.37
N LEU A 38 -13.94 6.52 -7.75
CA LEU A 38 -14.18 5.43 -6.80
C LEU A 38 -13.07 5.42 -5.75
N ALA A 39 -13.41 5.08 -4.51
CA ALA A 39 -12.40 4.75 -3.51
C ALA A 39 -11.81 3.35 -3.78
N PHE A 40 -10.67 3.07 -3.16
CA PHE A 40 -10.15 1.71 -3.06
C PHE A 40 -11.01 0.89 -2.10
N GLU A 41 -11.17 -0.40 -2.38
CA GLU A 41 -11.85 -1.31 -1.47
C GLU A 41 -10.96 -1.55 -0.23
N PRO A 42 -11.40 -1.19 0.99
CA PRO A 42 -10.54 -1.21 2.18
C PRO A 42 -9.94 -2.57 2.51
N THR A 43 -10.62 -3.66 2.14
CA THR A 43 -10.19 -5.04 2.41
C THR A 43 -9.39 -5.66 1.26
N ALA A 44 -9.19 -4.94 0.15
CA ALA A 44 -8.55 -5.44 -1.06
C ALA A 44 -7.22 -4.71 -1.29
N LEU A 45 -6.33 -4.78 -0.30
CA LEU A 45 -5.00 -4.15 -0.34
C LEU A 45 -3.93 -5.23 -0.33
N ALA A 46 -2.87 -5.00 -1.11
CA ALA A 46 -1.73 -5.90 -1.22
C ALA A 46 -0.43 -5.16 -0.91
N SER A 47 0.58 -5.90 -0.47
CA SER A 47 1.93 -5.35 -0.28
C SER A 47 3.00 -6.26 -0.85
N ALA A 48 4.08 -5.67 -1.35
CA ALA A 48 5.26 -6.36 -1.82
C ALA A 48 6.50 -5.68 -1.23
N ILE A 49 7.36 -6.47 -0.58
CA ILE A 49 8.57 -5.98 0.08
C ILE A 49 9.78 -6.36 -0.74
N GLY A 50 10.62 -5.38 -1.04
CA GLY A 50 11.98 -5.57 -1.55
C GLY A 50 13.00 -5.09 -0.52
N VAL A 51 14.19 -5.69 -0.54
CA VAL A 51 15.32 -5.28 0.30
C VAL A 51 16.53 -4.98 -0.57
N GLN A 52 17.23 -3.90 -0.23
CA GLN A 52 18.52 -3.55 -0.80
C GLN A 52 19.55 -3.43 0.32
N VAL A 53 20.79 -3.77 0.01
CA VAL A 53 21.92 -3.75 0.97
C VAL A 53 22.91 -2.70 0.49
N PHE A 54 23.41 -1.88 1.41
CA PHE A 54 24.46 -0.92 1.11
C PHE A 54 25.80 -1.63 0.89
N ASP A 55 26.45 -1.34 -0.23
CA ASP A 55 27.73 -1.97 -0.64
C ASP A 55 28.95 -1.51 0.17
N GLY A 56 28.78 -0.51 1.05
CA GLY A 56 29.86 0.08 1.85
C GLY A 56 30.61 1.22 1.16
N TYR A 57 30.30 1.53 -0.09
CA TYR A 57 30.95 2.58 -0.87
C TYR A 57 29.96 3.68 -1.27
N SER A 58 28.93 3.37 -2.04
CA SER A 58 28.00 4.39 -2.55
C SER A 58 26.64 3.91 -3.02
N GLN A 59 26.38 2.60 -3.11
CA GLN A 59 25.19 2.08 -3.77
C GLN A 59 24.44 1.05 -2.92
N PHE A 60 23.13 1.02 -3.14
CA PHE A 60 22.24 0.00 -2.61
C PHE A 60 21.94 -1.01 -3.70
N GLU A 61 22.25 -2.27 -3.45
CA GLU A 61 22.04 -3.36 -4.39
C GLU A 61 20.89 -4.27 -3.91
N PRO A 62 19.98 -4.70 -4.80
CA PRO A 62 18.92 -5.64 -4.44
C PRO A 62 19.52 -6.93 -3.84
N SER A 63 18.97 -7.36 -2.70
CA SER A 63 19.33 -8.63 -2.10
C SER A 63 18.22 -9.65 -2.29
N ASN A 64 18.61 -10.87 -2.68
CA ASN A 64 17.72 -12.04 -2.76
C ASN A 64 17.85 -12.94 -1.52
N ASP A 65 18.50 -12.45 -0.46
CA ASP A 65 18.61 -13.19 0.79
C ASP A 65 17.21 -13.35 1.40
N ALA A 66 16.80 -14.61 1.58
CA ALA A 66 15.49 -14.97 2.11
C ALA A 66 15.33 -14.58 3.59
N ASN A 67 16.41 -14.61 4.37
CA ASN A 67 16.38 -14.17 5.77
C ASN A 67 16.14 -12.66 5.83
N LEU A 68 16.90 -11.87 5.06
CA LEU A 68 16.70 -10.43 5.00
C LEU A 68 15.32 -10.05 4.48
N THR A 69 14.85 -10.73 3.42
CA THR A 69 13.52 -10.44 2.84
C THR A 69 12.39 -10.78 3.83
N SER A 70 12.53 -11.84 4.62
CA SER A 70 11.53 -12.27 5.60
C SER A 70 11.64 -11.57 6.96
N ALA A 71 12.72 -10.80 7.19
CA ALA A 71 12.94 -10.04 8.41
C ALA A 71 11.88 -8.94 8.59
N LEU A 72 11.35 -8.37 7.51
CA LEU A 72 10.27 -7.40 7.57
C LEU A 72 8.99 -7.99 6.99
N LYS A 73 7.87 -7.84 7.70
CA LYS A 73 6.53 -8.23 7.23
C LYS A 73 5.53 -7.12 7.48
N VAL A 74 4.58 -6.95 6.57
CA VAL A 74 3.38 -6.13 6.83
C VAL A 74 2.36 -7.03 7.51
N GLU A 75 2.00 -6.70 8.75
CA GLU A 75 1.01 -7.46 9.53
C GLU A 75 -0.40 -6.88 9.37
N ASP A 76 -0.51 -5.56 9.32
CA ASP A 76 -1.78 -4.86 9.16
C ASP A 76 -1.63 -3.77 8.09
N LEU A 77 -2.63 -3.71 7.22
CA LEU A 77 -2.75 -2.76 6.14
C LEU A 77 -4.22 -2.37 6.03
N THR A 78 -4.56 -1.25 6.65
CA THR A 78 -5.94 -0.80 6.78
C THR A 78 -6.11 0.57 6.14
N LEU A 79 -7.06 0.68 5.22
CA LEU A 79 -7.51 1.96 4.69
C LEU A 79 -8.78 2.40 5.45
N THR A 80 -8.74 3.57 6.06
CA THR A 80 -9.88 4.16 6.78
C THR A 80 -10.52 5.26 5.92
N PRO A 81 -11.64 5.00 5.22
CA PRO A 81 -12.22 5.97 4.29
C PRO A 81 -12.73 7.24 4.98
N SER A 82 -13.18 7.12 6.22
CA SER A 82 -13.69 8.26 7.01
C SER A 82 -12.61 9.26 7.40
N GLN A 83 -11.35 8.83 7.44
CA GLN A 83 -10.21 9.65 7.82
C GLN A 83 -9.26 9.90 6.64
N GLU A 84 -9.53 9.32 5.47
CA GLU A 84 -8.65 9.36 4.30
C GLU A 84 -7.21 8.94 4.65
N GLN A 85 -7.08 7.91 5.50
CA GLN A 85 -5.79 7.49 6.06
C GLN A 85 -5.53 6.02 5.76
N LEU A 86 -4.31 5.73 5.34
CA LEU A 86 -3.75 4.40 5.22
C LEU A 86 -2.85 4.13 6.42
N THR A 87 -3.24 3.16 7.24
CA THR A 87 -2.48 2.69 8.39
C THR A 87 -1.75 1.43 8.01
N ILE A 88 -0.44 1.40 8.26
CA ILE A 88 0.45 0.29 7.93
C ILE A 88 1.20 -0.10 9.19
N VAL A 89 1.07 -1.35 9.59
CA VAL A 89 1.82 -1.94 10.69
C VAL A 89 2.75 -2.98 10.11
N SER A 90 4.05 -2.69 10.16
CA SER A 90 5.10 -3.62 9.78
C SER A 90 5.81 -4.17 11.02
N LYS A 91 6.16 -5.45 11.00
CA LYS A 91 6.94 -6.10 12.05
C LYS A 91 8.32 -6.46 11.51
N LEU A 92 9.34 -5.97 12.20
CA LEU A 92 10.74 -6.22 11.93
C LEU A 92 11.28 -7.25 12.93
N ASN A 93 11.78 -8.38 12.44
CA ASN A 93 12.56 -9.35 13.18
C ASN A 93 14.06 -9.07 12.99
N THR A 94 14.71 -8.53 14.01
CA THR A 94 16.13 -8.13 13.96
C THR A 94 17.09 -9.32 14.05
N ASP A 95 16.61 -10.48 14.53
CA ASP A 95 17.41 -11.71 14.63
C ASP A 95 17.59 -12.37 13.26
N ALA A 96 16.70 -12.09 12.30
CA ALA A 96 16.83 -12.56 10.92
C ALA A 96 17.86 -11.77 10.09
N ILE A 97 18.43 -10.69 10.65
CA ILE A 97 19.48 -9.89 10.00
C ILE A 97 20.83 -10.36 10.54
N ASP A 98 21.51 -11.26 9.85
CA ASP A 98 22.67 -11.97 10.42
C ASP A 98 23.95 -11.12 10.53
N TYR A 99 24.06 -10.04 9.76
CA TYR A 99 25.29 -9.26 9.63
C TYR A 99 25.06 -7.77 9.94
N ASP A 100 26.11 -7.09 10.39
CA ASP A 100 26.09 -5.65 10.61
C ASP A 100 26.15 -4.93 9.25
N GLY A 101 25.38 -3.85 9.10
CA GLY A 101 25.22 -3.20 7.80
C GLY A 101 24.06 -2.23 7.73
N VAL A 102 23.91 -1.61 6.56
CA VAL A 102 22.80 -0.70 6.25
C VAL A 102 21.92 -1.33 5.18
N TYR A 103 20.64 -1.44 5.48
CA TYR A 103 19.61 -2.08 4.69
C TYR A 103 18.53 -1.08 4.34
N LEU A 104 18.02 -1.14 3.11
CA LEU A 104 16.88 -0.35 2.66
C LEU A 104 15.74 -1.29 2.29
N TYR A 105 14.70 -1.31 3.12
CA TYR A 105 13.46 -2.03 2.83
C TYR A 105 12.49 -1.11 2.12
N GLN A 106 11.90 -1.60 1.04
CA GLN A 106 10.91 -0.90 0.24
C GLN A 106 9.62 -1.71 0.21
N THR A 107 8.58 -1.20 0.84
CA THR A 107 7.24 -1.79 0.82
C THR A 107 6.40 -1.05 -0.22
N LYS A 108 6.09 -1.72 -1.32
CA LYS A 108 5.12 -1.26 -2.32
C LYS A 108 3.73 -1.67 -1.88
N ILE A 109 2.79 -0.73 -1.91
CA ILE A 109 1.39 -0.98 -1.57
C ILE A 109 0.57 -0.89 -2.85
N GLY A 110 -0.19 -1.96 -3.11
CA GLY A 110 -1.11 -2.08 -4.24
C GLY A 110 -2.55 -2.23 -3.77
N VAL A 111 -3.46 -2.15 -4.75
CA VAL A 111 -4.89 -2.35 -4.55
C VAL A 111 -5.34 -3.47 -5.46
N GLU A 112 -6.16 -4.37 -4.93
CA GLU A 112 -6.71 -5.52 -5.64
C GLU A 112 -8.13 -5.25 -6.16
N SER A 113 -8.82 -4.22 -5.65
CA SER A 113 -10.11 -3.79 -6.19
C SER A 113 -10.52 -2.36 -5.82
N LEU A 114 -11.43 -1.79 -6.60
CA LEU A 114 -12.14 -0.54 -6.30
C LEU A 114 -13.49 -0.82 -5.65
N GLU A 115 -13.96 0.11 -4.82
CA GLU A 115 -15.27 0.02 -4.17
C GLU A 115 -16.39 -0.15 -5.21
N THR A 116 -17.45 -0.85 -4.82
CA THR A 116 -18.68 -0.97 -5.63
C THR A 116 -19.81 -0.23 -4.92
N PRO A 117 -20.14 1.01 -5.34
CA PRO A 117 -21.16 1.80 -4.66
C PRO A 117 -22.54 1.14 -4.72
N LEU A 118 -23.21 1.00 -3.57
CA LEU A 118 -24.53 0.40 -3.47
C LEU A 118 -25.57 1.11 -4.36
N TRP A 119 -25.43 2.43 -4.52
CA TRP A 119 -26.34 3.23 -5.33
C TRP A 119 -26.38 2.82 -6.81
N TRP A 120 -25.36 2.10 -7.31
CA TRP A 120 -25.38 1.54 -8.66
C TRP A 120 -26.54 0.56 -8.87
N GLN A 121 -26.88 -0.21 -7.83
CA GLN A 121 -28.01 -1.13 -7.85
C GLN A 121 -29.32 -0.40 -7.59
N ASP A 122 -29.29 0.65 -6.76
CA ASP A 122 -30.48 1.40 -6.35
C ASP A 122 -30.92 2.47 -7.33
N TRP A 123 -30.15 2.70 -8.40
CA TRP A 123 -30.45 3.73 -9.38
C TRP A 123 -31.64 3.30 -10.26
N SER A 124 -32.71 4.09 -10.21
CA SER A 124 -33.90 3.87 -11.04
C SER A 124 -34.45 5.19 -11.55
N TRP A 125 -34.96 5.18 -12.78
CA TRP A 125 -35.61 6.34 -13.42
C TRP A 125 -36.77 6.92 -12.59
N GLN A 126 -37.43 6.07 -11.80
CA GLN A 126 -38.52 6.43 -10.89
C GLN A 126 -38.07 7.43 -9.81
N LYS A 127 -36.79 7.43 -9.43
CA LYS A 127 -36.22 8.39 -8.47
C LYS A 127 -35.89 9.76 -9.09
N VAL A 128 -35.91 9.88 -10.42
CA VAL A 128 -35.45 11.08 -11.15
C VAL A 128 -36.56 11.72 -12.01
N ASN A 129 -37.82 11.27 -11.88
CA ASN A 129 -38.96 11.76 -12.67
C ASN A 129 -38.78 11.67 -14.20
N ASP A 130 -37.91 10.77 -14.69
CA ASP A 130 -37.71 10.53 -16.13
C ASP A 130 -38.56 9.32 -16.55
N GLN A 131 -39.54 9.49 -17.44
CA GLN A 131 -40.53 8.43 -17.76
C GLN A 131 -39.96 7.26 -18.60
N ASN A 132 -38.66 7.26 -18.91
CA ASN A 132 -38.06 6.29 -19.82
C ASN A 132 -37.09 5.33 -19.12
N GLY A 133 -37.64 4.23 -18.57
CA GLY A 133 -36.87 3.23 -17.84
C GLY A 133 -35.85 2.42 -18.66
N ALA A 134 -35.94 2.46 -19.99
CA ALA A 134 -34.97 1.82 -20.89
C ALA A 134 -33.55 2.40 -20.74
N ARG A 135 -33.42 3.65 -20.28
CA ARG A 135 -32.13 4.31 -20.02
C ARG A 135 -31.38 3.78 -18.80
N THR A 136 -32.04 2.94 -18.00
CA THR A 136 -31.54 2.47 -16.70
C THR A 136 -31.29 0.98 -16.65
N GLN A 137 -31.73 0.27 -17.70
CA GLN A 137 -31.53 -1.15 -17.83
C GLN A 137 -30.02 -1.43 -17.92
N ASN A 138 -29.52 -2.27 -17.02
CA ASN A 138 -28.10 -2.65 -16.93
C ASN A 138 -27.13 -1.54 -16.49
N PHE A 139 -27.59 -0.44 -15.88
CA PHE A 139 -26.68 0.60 -15.36
C PHE A 139 -25.63 0.04 -14.40
N ALA A 140 -26.05 -0.74 -13.40
CA ALA A 140 -25.14 -1.39 -12.45
C ALA A 140 -24.08 -2.23 -13.18
N ARG A 141 -24.52 -3.06 -14.14
CA ARG A 141 -23.63 -3.90 -14.94
C ARG A 141 -22.63 -3.07 -15.76
N PHE A 142 -23.10 -1.99 -16.39
CA PHE A 142 -22.24 -1.09 -17.15
C PHE A 142 -21.18 -0.45 -16.26
N MET A 143 -21.56 0.06 -15.08
CA MET A 143 -20.63 0.68 -14.15
C MET A 143 -19.63 -0.32 -13.58
N THR A 144 -20.06 -1.54 -13.25
CA THR A 144 -19.15 -2.63 -12.85
C THR A 144 -18.15 -2.95 -13.96
N GLN A 145 -18.60 -3.10 -15.21
CA GLN A 145 -17.69 -3.36 -16.33
C GLN A 145 -16.69 -2.22 -16.55
N LEU A 146 -17.14 -0.96 -16.44
CA LEU A 146 -16.26 0.20 -16.56
C LEU A 146 -15.23 0.24 -15.42
N LYS A 147 -15.64 -0.09 -14.19
CA LYS A 147 -14.76 -0.24 -13.03
C LYS A 147 -13.70 -1.30 -13.30
N ASP A 148 -14.11 -2.47 -13.73
CA ASP A 148 -13.21 -3.60 -13.97
C ASP A 148 -12.19 -3.27 -15.07
N ILE A 149 -12.62 -2.70 -16.20
CA ILE A 149 -11.71 -2.26 -17.27
C ILE A 149 -10.73 -1.19 -16.76
N SER A 150 -11.20 -0.22 -15.96
CA SER A 150 -10.34 0.84 -15.43
C SER A 150 -9.32 0.28 -14.44
N PHE A 151 -9.74 -0.68 -13.64
CA PHE A 151 -8.87 -1.38 -12.69
C PHE A 151 -7.84 -2.24 -13.43
N ASP A 152 -8.25 -3.00 -14.44
CA ASP A 152 -7.36 -3.80 -15.28
C ASP A 152 -6.26 -2.90 -15.87
N VAL A 153 -6.62 -1.77 -16.48
CA VAL A 153 -5.64 -0.80 -17.03
C VAL A 153 -4.68 -0.25 -15.96
N MET A 154 -5.16 -0.02 -14.74
CA MET A 154 -4.32 0.42 -13.62
C MET A 154 -3.38 -0.69 -13.13
N SER A 155 -3.82 -1.95 -13.20
CA SER A 155 -3.11 -3.12 -12.66
C SER A 155 -2.15 -3.79 -13.67
N ASP A 156 -2.38 -3.66 -14.98
CA ASP A 156 -1.65 -4.38 -16.05
C ASP A 156 -0.23 -3.85 -16.33
N GLN A 157 0.23 -2.83 -15.61
CA GLN A 157 1.61 -2.32 -15.74
C GLN A 157 2.62 -3.22 -14.97
N THR A 158 2.77 -4.45 -15.44
CA THR A 158 3.98 -5.32 -15.44
C THR A 158 4.85 -5.48 -14.18
N ASN A 159 4.38 -5.21 -12.96
CA ASN A 159 4.72 -5.91 -11.70
C ASN A 159 4.09 -5.18 -10.51
N ALA A 160 3.04 -5.76 -9.92
CA ALA A 160 2.27 -5.29 -8.76
C ALA A 160 1.28 -4.12 -8.99
N GLY A 161 0.89 -3.85 -10.25
CA GLY A 161 0.13 -2.64 -10.60
C GLY A 161 0.92 -1.36 -10.30
N ALA A 162 0.45 -0.20 -10.76
CA ALA A 162 1.02 1.05 -10.28
C ALA A 162 0.80 1.13 -8.75
N PRO A 163 1.85 1.09 -7.90
CA PRO A 163 1.66 1.08 -6.46
C PRO A 163 1.01 2.40 -6.05
N ILE A 164 -0.02 2.33 -5.19
CA ILE A 164 -0.68 3.50 -4.64
C ILE A 164 0.15 4.16 -3.53
N GLY A 165 1.17 3.45 -3.03
CA GLY A 165 2.09 3.94 -2.02
C GLY A 165 3.42 3.19 -2.00
N LEU A 166 4.47 3.88 -1.56
CA LEU A 166 5.80 3.32 -1.34
C LEU A 166 6.29 3.75 0.04
N LEU A 167 6.64 2.79 0.90
CA LEU A 167 7.28 3.05 2.18
C LEU A 167 8.71 2.56 2.15
N CYS A 168 9.62 3.38 2.67
CA CYS A 168 11.03 3.08 2.69
C CYS A 168 11.58 3.12 4.12
N TYR A 169 12.13 2.00 4.58
CA TYR A 169 12.77 1.87 5.88
C TYR A 169 14.28 1.72 5.67
N GLY A 170 15.06 2.66 6.18
CA GLY A 170 16.49 2.47 6.36
C GLY A 170 16.71 1.73 7.68
N ILE A 171 17.42 0.62 7.69
CA ILE A 171 17.75 -0.13 8.90
C ILE A 171 19.26 -0.23 8.99
N GLN A 172 19.82 0.20 10.11
CA GLN A 172 21.22 0.03 10.43
C GLN A 172 21.36 -0.95 11.60
N LYS A 173 22.05 -2.06 11.38
CA LYS A 173 22.47 -3.00 12.43
C LYS A 173 23.91 -2.72 12.82
#